data_AF-F8CMA9-F1
#
_entry.id   AF-F8CMA9-F1
#
_cell.length_a   1.000
_cell.length_b   1.000
_cell.length_c   1.000
_cell.angle_alpha   90.00
_cell.angle_beta   90.00
_cell.angle_gamma   90.00
#
_symmetry.space_group_name_H-M   'P 1'
#
loop_
_entity.id
_entity.type
_entity.pdbx_description
1 polymer ?
#
loop_
_entity_poly.entity_id
_entity_poly.type
_entity_poly.pdbx_seq_one_letter_code
_entity_poly.pdbx_strand_id
1 'polypeptide(L)'
;MSDGSLFATDQVTTQARYQWHLWVADVLDLGTSVLVGWAALRALEQERTPLAMLLAMALAWLTASAVGGVTGRTFWRQVAGVTLVRGERAAGLLPGLARAFTTPLDLLLNVVLLRRPLDTLLGLHAAPVPAGVGARLKGVALQSPWLGVLAGAVWLLVTPTRAEMLQYLGRTLTGWHCCHGTREVTWQCRTSLDRAVRDARGGDAQVKTLVADCPVAEARLGE
;
A
#
# COMPACT_ATOMS: atom_id res chain seq x y z
N MET A 1 31.19 26.95 44.75
CA MET A 1 31.36 27.20 43.30
C MET A 1 30.63 26.08 42.58
N SER A 2 29.42 26.38 42.10
CA SER A 2 28.53 25.46 41.40
C SER A 2 28.36 25.98 39.98
N ASP A 3 29.40 25.80 39.17
CA ASP A 3 29.40 26.24 37.78
C ASP A 3 28.95 25.08 36.89
N GLY A 4 27.78 25.25 36.28
CA GLY A 4 27.51 24.75 34.92
C GLY A 4 27.24 23.26 34.74
N SER A 5 26.05 22.79 35.11
CA SER A 5 25.45 21.60 34.47
C SER A 5 23.98 21.73 34.10
N LEU A 6 23.37 22.91 34.30
CA LEU A 6 21.98 23.18 33.90
C LEU A 6 21.79 23.31 32.37
N PHE A 7 22.89 23.36 31.62
CA PHE A 7 22.91 23.32 30.16
C PHE A 7 23.93 22.29 29.68
N ALA A 8 23.88 21.06 30.20
CA ALA A 8 24.34 19.94 29.41
C ALA A 8 23.48 19.96 28.14
N THR A 9 24.02 20.54 27.07
CA THR A 9 23.43 20.50 25.73
C THR A 9 23.03 19.06 25.50
N ASP A 10 21.73 18.81 25.50
CA ASP A 10 21.11 17.56 25.07
C ASP A 10 21.66 17.34 23.66
N GLN A 11 22.78 16.63 23.56
CA GLN A 11 23.34 16.30 22.27
C GLN A 11 22.29 15.41 21.64
N VAL A 12 21.56 15.97 20.67
CA VAL A 12 20.60 15.23 19.85
C VAL A 12 21.33 13.97 19.42
N THR A 13 20.97 12.84 20.04
CA THR A 13 21.65 11.59 19.77
C THR A 13 21.57 11.36 18.26
N THR A 14 22.60 10.79 17.64
CA THR A 14 22.59 10.52 16.20
C THR A 14 21.33 9.74 15.77
N GLN A 15 20.77 8.95 16.69
CA GLN A 15 19.51 8.23 16.60
C GLN A 15 18.27 9.15 16.52
N ALA A 16 18.26 10.28 17.23
CA ALA A 16 17.15 11.24 17.22
C ALA A 16 17.05 12.01 15.88
N ARG A 17 18.17 12.22 15.18
CA ARG A 17 18.23 12.99 13.93
C ARG A 17 17.34 12.42 12.81
N TYR A 18 17.16 11.10 12.77
CA TYR A 18 16.44 10.41 11.69
C TYR A 18 15.04 9.92 12.12
N GLN A 19 14.57 10.27 13.32
CA GLN A 19 13.27 9.82 13.82
C GLN A 19 12.12 10.33 12.96
N TRP A 20 12.17 11.58 12.49
CA TRP A 20 11.12 12.11 11.62
C TRP A 20 11.07 11.39 10.26
N HIS A 21 12.23 11.08 9.68
CA HIS A 21 12.32 10.33 8.43
C HIS A 21 11.74 8.92 8.59
N LEU A 22 12.05 8.26 9.70
CA LEU A 22 11.48 6.95 10.04
C LEU A 22 9.96 7.04 10.32
N TRP A 23 9.49 8.10 10.97
CA TRP A 23 8.07 8.33 11.23
C TRP A 23 7.30 8.49 9.92
N VAL A 24 7.76 9.35 9.01
CA VAL A 24 7.15 9.54 7.69
C VAL A 24 7.12 8.22 6.93
N ALA A 25 8.24 7.48 6.93
CA ALA A 25 8.31 6.19 6.26
C ALA A 25 7.30 5.17 6.84
N ASP A 26 7.17 5.09 8.17
CA ASP A 26 6.24 4.16 8.82
C ASP A 26 4.77 4.55 8.57
N VAL A 27 4.42 5.85 8.50
CA VAL A 27 3.07 6.31 8.11
C VAL A 27 2.75 5.88 6.68
N LEU A 28 3.70 6.07 5.76
CA LEU A 28 3.52 5.69 4.36
C LEU A 28 3.47 4.17 4.17
N ASP A 29 4.31 3.41 4.88
CA ASP A 29 4.26 1.95 4.90
C ASP A 29 2.88 1.46 5.40
N LEU A 30 2.38 2.03 6.51
CA LEU A 30 1.07 1.67 7.06
C LEU A 30 -0.07 1.99 6.09
N GLY A 31 -0.07 3.20 5.51
CA GLY A 31 -1.06 3.60 4.50
C GLY A 31 -1.02 2.71 3.25
N THR A 32 0.19 2.33 2.82
CA THR A 32 0.39 1.41 1.69
C THR A 32 -0.17 0.02 2.01
N SER A 33 0.08 -0.52 3.20
CA SER A 33 -0.47 -1.81 3.63
C SER A 33 -2.00 -1.79 3.70
N VAL A 34 -2.62 -0.68 4.12
CA VAL A 34 -4.08 -0.50 4.10
C VAL A 34 -4.62 -0.57 2.67
N LEU A 35 -4.01 0.18 1.73
CA LEU A 35 -4.41 0.18 0.32
C LEU A 35 -4.25 -1.20 -0.32
N VAL A 36 -3.12 -1.87 -0.06
CA VAL A 36 -2.83 -3.20 -0.60
C VAL A 36 -3.80 -4.25 -0.05
N GLY A 37 -4.06 -4.25 1.26
CA GLY A 37 -5.02 -5.17 1.87
C GLY A 37 -6.44 -4.98 1.32
N TRP A 38 -6.87 -3.73 1.14
CA TRP A 38 -8.16 -3.44 0.53
C TRP A 38 -8.23 -3.86 -0.94
N ALA A 39 -7.20 -3.52 -1.73
CA ALA A 39 -7.12 -3.91 -3.13
C ALA A 39 -7.14 -5.44 -3.33
N ALA A 40 -6.46 -6.19 -2.45
CA ALA A 40 -6.45 -7.64 -2.47
C ALA A 40 -7.87 -8.23 -2.31
N LEU A 41 -8.67 -7.70 -1.37
CA LEU A 41 -10.06 -8.14 -1.21
C LEU A 41 -10.93 -7.77 -2.42
N ARG A 42 -10.71 -6.61 -3.04
CA ARG A 42 -11.42 -6.25 -4.28
C ARG A 42 -11.06 -7.19 -5.43
N ALA A 43 -9.79 -7.58 -5.55
CA ALA A 43 -9.33 -8.50 -6.58
C ALA A 43 -9.89 -9.91 -6.40
N LEU A 44 -10.02 -10.38 -5.16
CA LEU A 44 -10.56 -11.70 -4.83
C LEU A 44 -12.10 -11.77 -4.89
N GLU A 45 -12.77 -10.63 -5.12
CA GLU A 45 -14.24 -10.51 -5.13
C GLU A 45 -14.92 -11.11 -3.89
N GLN A 46 -14.19 -11.13 -2.77
CA GLN A 46 -14.67 -11.70 -1.52
C GLN A 46 -15.68 -10.75 -0.86
N GLU A 47 -16.65 -11.31 -0.15
CA GLU A 47 -17.60 -10.52 0.63
C GLU A 47 -16.86 -9.59 1.59
N ARG A 48 -17.13 -8.29 1.45
CA ARG A 48 -16.46 -7.21 2.18
C ARG A 48 -17.04 -7.09 3.57
N THR A 49 -16.75 -8.06 4.43
CA THR A 49 -17.04 -7.94 5.86
C THR A 49 -15.98 -7.06 6.52
N PRO A 50 -16.33 -6.30 7.58
CA PRO A 50 -15.36 -5.50 8.32
C PRO A 50 -14.17 -6.34 8.82
N LEU A 51 -14.44 -7.58 9.26
CA LEU A 51 -13.42 -8.50 9.74
C LEU A 51 -12.45 -8.92 8.63
N ALA A 52 -12.95 -9.28 7.45
CA ALA A 52 -12.09 -9.64 6.32
C ALA A 52 -11.21 -8.46 5.89
N MET A 53 -11.76 -7.24 5.88
CA MET A 53 -11.00 -6.00 5.61
C MET A 53 -9.86 -5.80 6.59
N LEU A 54 -10.17 -5.86 7.90
CA LEU A 54 -9.15 -5.69 8.94
C LEU A 54 -8.07 -6.78 8.85
N LEU A 55 -8.46 -8.02 8.57
CA LEU A 55 -7.53 -9.14 8.45
C LEU A 55 -6.61 -8.97 7.24
N ALA A 56 -7.14 -8.58 6.07
CA ALA A 56 -6.32 -8.35 4.87
C ALA A 56 -5.33 -7.19 5.06
N MET A 57 -5.77 -6.10 5.68
CA MET A 57 -4.91 -4.97 6.02
C MET A 57 -3.83 -5.37 7.03
N ALA A 58 -4.19 -6.15 8.07
CA ALA A 58 -3.26 -6.65 9.06
C ALA A 58 -2.20 -7.58 8.44
N LEU A 59 -2.59 -8.48 7.54
CA LEU A 59 -1.65 -9.36 6.83
C LEU A 59 -0.70 -8.55 5.91
N ALA A 60 -1.21 -7.57 5.18
CA ALA A 60 -0.38 -6.67 4.37
C ALA A 60 0.59 -5.84 5.22
N TRP A 61 0.19 -5.47 6.44
CA TRP A 61 1.06 -4.77 7.39
C TRP A 61 2.12 -5.68 8.01
N LEU A 62 1.76 -6.90 8.40
CA LEU A 62 2.68 -7.90 8.95
C LEU A 62 3.74 -8.29 7.91
N THR A 63 3.35 -8.47 6.65
CA THR A 63 4.29 -8.77 5.55
C THR A 63 5.27 -7.63 5.32
N ALA A 64 4.80 -6.38 5.24
CA ALA A 64 5.67 -5.20 5.14
C ALA A 64 6.62 -5.10 6.35
N SER A 65 6.13 -5.36 7.56
CA SER A 65 6.91 -5.33 8.80
C SER A 65 7.97 -6.43 8.84
N ALA A 66 7.63 -7.65 8.39
CA ALA A 66 8.55 -8.77 8.29
C ALA A 66 9.69 -8.47 7.31
N VAL A 67 9.35 -7.98 6.11
CA VAL A 67 10.33 -7.60 5.08
C VAL A 67 11.21 -6.45 5.57
N GLY A 68 10.60 -5.44 6.20
CA GLY A 68 11.30 -4.33 6.82
C GLY A 68 12.23 -4.74 7.97
N GLY A 69 11.86 -5.77 8.74
CA GLY A 69 12.68 -6.33 9.81
C GLY A 69 13.88 -7.10 9.28
N VAL A 70 13.64 -8.03 8.34
CA VAL A 70 14.68 -8.89 7.75
C VAL A 70 15.71 -8.07 6.97
N THR A 71 15.24 -7.11 6.17
CA THR A 71 16.13 -6.35 5.28
C THR A 71 16.62 -5.04 5.89
N GLY A 72 16.00 -4.60 6.99
CA GLY A 72 16.16 -3.24 7.54
C GLY A 72 15.57 -2.16 6.62
N ARG A 73 14.91 -2.53 5.52
CA ARG A 73 14.53 -1.65 4.41
C ARG A 73 13.06 -1.85 4.05
N THR A 74 12.40 -0.75 3.73
CA THR A 74 11.13 -0.73 3.01
C THR A 74 11.24 0.30 1.91
N PHE A 75 10.29 0.32 0.97
CA PHE A 75 10.29 1.32 -0.09
C PHE A 75 10.33 2.74 0.49
N TRP A 76 9.44 3.05 1.43
CA TRP A 76 9.36 4.38 2.01
C TRP A 76 10.54 4.72 2.91
N ARG A 77 11.15 3.74 3.59
CA ARG A 77 12.41 3.95 4.33
C ARG A 77 13.56 4.32 3.39
N GLN A 78 13.67 3.66 2.23
CA GLN A 78 14.66 4.03 1.21
C GLN A 78 14.41 5.42 0.62
N VAL A 79 13.14 5.73 0.34
CA VAL A 79 12.73 7.07 -0.10
C VAL A 79 13.00 8.11 0.98
N ALA A 80 12.89 7.78 2.26
CA ALA A 80 13.24 8.65 3.37
C ALA A 80 14.76 8.64 3.71
N GLY A 81 15.57 7.83 3.03
CA GLY A 81 17.02 7.76 3.22
C GLY A 81 17.45 7.10 4.53
N VAL A 82 16.59 6.25 5.11
CA VAL A 82 16.85 5.59 6.40
C VAL A 82 16.70 4.07 6.29
N THR A 83 17.33 3.36 7.22
CA THR A 83 17.13 1.93 7.45
C THR A 83 16.85 1.67 8.91
N LEU A 84 16.05 0.64 9.19
CA LEU A 84 15.79 0.16 10.53
C LEU A 84 16.88 -0.83 10.95
N VAL A 85 17.56 -0.54 12.06
CA VAL A 85 18.67 -1.35 12.56
C VAL A 85 18.49 -1.71 14.02
N ARG A 86 19.14 -2.81 14.43
CA ARG A 86 19.33 -3.24 15.81
C ARG A 86 20.81 -3.46 16.03
N GLY A 87 21.44 -2.61 16.85
CA GLY A 87 22.90 -2.49 16.86
C GLY A 87 23.41 -2.07 15.48
N GLU A 88 24.33 -2.84 14.90
CA GLU A 88 24.91 -2.56 13.57
C GLU A 88 24.28 -3.36 12.42
N ARG A 89 23.23 -4.15 12.70
CA ARG A 89 22.61 -5.07 11.72
C ARG A 89 21.16 -4.69 11.47
N ALA A 90 20.56 -5.28 10.43
CA ALA A 90 19.11 -5.26 10.25
C ALA A 90 18.41 -5.80 11.51
N ALA A 91 17.21 -5.29 11.78
CA ALA A 91 16.46 -5.60 13.00
C ALA A 91 16.22 -7.11 13.22
N GLY A 92 16.04 -7.87 12.13
CA GLY A 92 15.65 -9.27 12.14
C GLY A 92 14.14 -9.45 12.10
N LEU A 93 13.70 -10.68 11.79
CA LEU A 93 12.28 -11.00 11.60
C LEU A 93 11.45 -10.77 12.88
N LEU A 94 11.90 -11.33 14.02
CA LEU A 94 11.14 -11.24 15.27
C LEU A 94 10.98 -9.79 15.76
N PRO A 95 12.05 -8.96 15.83
CA PRO A 95 11.87 -7.55 16.18
C PRO A 95 11.03 -6.79 15.16
N GLY A 96 11.13 -7.10 13.86
CA GLY A 96 10.28 -6.52 12.82
C GLY A 96 8.79 -6.83 13.00
N LEU A 97 8.45 -8.09 13.30
CA LEU A 97 7.08 -8.51 13.57
C LEU A 97 6.54 -7.93 14.89
N ALA A 98 7.36 -7.90 15.95
CA ALA A 98 6.99 -7.22 17.19
C ALA A 98 6.68 -5.74 16.93
N ARG A 99 7.48 -5.11 16.07
CA ARG A 99 7.28 -3.73 15.64
C ARG A 99 5.95 -3.51 14.92
N ALA A 100 5.40 -4.51 14.24
CA ALA A 100 4.10 -4.39 13.60
C ALA A 100 3.00 -4.00 14.62
N PHE A 101 3.12 -4.45 15.86
CA PHE A 101 2.18 -4.14 16.93
C PHE A 101 2.53 -2.86 17.67
N THR A 102 3.82 -2.51 17.78
CA THR A 102 4.25 -1.32 18.52
C THR A 102 4.28 -0.05 17.67
N THR A 103 4.55 -0.14 16.36
CA THR A 103 4.66 1.03 15.47
C THR A 103 3.39 1.88 15.45
N PRO A 104 2.16 1.33 15.36
CA PRO A 104 0.95 2.16 15.38
C PRO A 104 0.83 2.99 16.66
N LEU A 105 1.22 2.41 17.80
CA LEU A 105 1.23 3.11 19.08
C LEU A 105 2.35 4.16 19.12
N ASP A 106 3.56 3.81 18.67
CA ASP A 106 4.69 4.75 18.57
C ASP A 106 4.39 5.91 17.60
N LEU A 107 3.62 5.70 16.52
CA LEU A 107 3.20 6.77 15.61
C LEU A 107 2.35 7.82 16.31
N LEU A 108 1.45 7.38 17.21
CA LEU A 108 0.60 8.27 18.02
C LEU A 108 1.41 8.97 19.12
N LEU A 109 2.23 8.19 19.83
CA LEU A 109 3.07 8.71 20.92
C LEU A 109 4.10 9.73 20.42
N ASN A 110 4.68 9.51 19.24
CA ASN A 110 5.73 10.38 18.71
C ASN A 110 5.23 11.79 18.36
N VAL A 111 3.94 11.97 18.04
CA VAL A 111 3.36 13.31 17.82
C VAL A 111 3.44 14.17 19.09
N VAL A 112 3.33 13.52 20.27
CA VAL A 112 3.30 14.19 21.56
C VAL A 112 4.69 14.20 22.22
N LEU A 113 5.40 13.07 22.18
CA LEU A 113 6.63 12.86 22.93
C LEU A 113 7.90 13.18 22.13
N LEU A 114 7.79 13.35 20.80
CA LEU A 114 8.94 13.46 19.89
C LEU A 114 10.01 12.36 20.13
N ARG A 115 9.55 11.20 20.62
CA ARG A 115 10.35 10.05 21.01
C ARG A 115 9.58 8.77 20.66
N ARG A 116 10.32 7.68 20.48
CA ARG A 116 9.78 6.36 20.15
C ARG A 116 10.17 5.32 21.21
N PRO A 117 9.44 5.27 22.34
CA PRO A 117 9.81 4.44 23.48
C PRO A 117 9.75 2.95 23.14
N LEU A 118 8.82 2.51 22.30
CA LEU A 118 8.67 1.07 22.01
C LEU A 118 9.75 0.58 21.05
N ASP A 119 10.11 1.37 20.04
CA ASP A 119 11.31 1.12 19.22
C ASP A 119 12.57 1.02 20.12
N THR A 120 12.69 1.89 21.11
CA THR A 120 13.82 1.86 22.07
C THR A 120 13.84 0.58 22.92
N LEU A 121 12.67 0.13 23.41
CA LEU A 121 12.55 -1.15 24.14
C LEU A 121 12.93 -2.36 23.29
N LEU A 122 12.66 -2.30 21.98
CA LEU A 122 13.06 -3.34 21.03
C LEU A 122 14.54 -3.22 20.59
N GLY A 123 15.25 -2.18 21.06
CA GLY A 123 16.64 -1.87 20.67
C GLY A 123 16.76 -1.39 19.22
N LEU A 124 15.67 -0.88 18.65
CA LEU A 124 15.56 -0.44 17.27
C LEU A 124 15.82 1.05 17.14
N HIS A 125 16.51 1.43 16.07
CA HIS A 125 16.69 2.84 15.73
C HIS A 125 16.85 3.03 14.23
N ALA A 126 16.66 4.27 13.79
CA ALA A 126 16.94 4.68 12.42
C ALA A 126 18.45 4.91 12.23
N ALA A 127 19.01 4.30 11.19
CA ALA A 127 20.33 4.62 10.68
C ALA A 127 20.20 5.25 9.29
N PRO A 128 21.08 6.18 8.90
CA PRO A 128 21.10 6.70 7.54
C PRO A 128 21.53 5.61 6.55
N VAL A 129 20.93 5.58 5.37
CA VAL A 129 21.48 4.84 4.24
C VAL A 129 22.83 5.51 3.88
N PRO A 130 23.92 4.74 3.66
CA PRO A 130 25.23 5.32 3.35
C PRO A 130 25.16 6.31 2.18
N ALA A 131 25.85 7.44 2.32
CA ALA A 131 25.75 8.58 1.45
C ALA A 131 26.11 8.24 -0.02
N GLY A 132 25.26 8.69 -0.94
CA GLY A 132 25.45 8.54 -2.39
C GLY A 132 24.12 8.35 -3.10
N VAL A 133 23.79 9.26 -4.04
CA VAL A 133 22.57 9.19 -4.85
C VAL A 133 22.44 7.82 -5.54
N GLY A 134 23.56 7.25 -6.01
CA GLY A 134 23.59 5.91 -6.61
C GLY A 134 23.22 4.77 -5.65
N ALA A 135 23.67 4.80 -4.39
CA ALA A 135 23.34 3.77 -3.41
C ALA A 135 21.85 3.82 -3.01
N ARG A 136 21.30 5.04 -2.90
CA ARG A 136 19.87 5.26 -2.63
C ARG A 136 19.00 4.84 -3.82
N LEU A 137 19.35 5.23 -5.04
CA LEU A 137 18.64 4.82 -6.25
C LEU A 137 18.70 3.31 -6.49
N LYS A 138 19.85 2.68 -6.24
CA LYS A 138 19.97 1.21 -6.29
C LYS A 138 19.11 0.54 -5.23
N GLY A 139 19.03 1.11 -4.03
CA GLY A 139 18.12 0.67 -2.96
C GLY A 139 16.65 0.78 -3.35
N VAL A 140 16.25 1.91 -3.96
CA VAL A 140 14.90 2.14 -4.48
C VAL A 140 14.56 1.17 -5.62
N ALA A 141 15.49 0.97 -6.56
CA ALA A 141 15.31 0.03 -7.66
C ALA A 141 15.09 -1.41 -7.17
N LEU A 142 15.81 -1.82 -6.12
CA LEU A 142 15.61 -3.12 -5.48
C LEU A 142 14.23 -3.25 -4.80
N GLN A 143 13.61 -2.13 -4.44
CA GLN A 143 12.26 -2.06 -3.88
C GLN A 143 11.17 -1.78 -4.94
N SER A 144 11.52 -1.73 -6.23
CA SER A 144 10.55 -1.54 -7.32
C SER A 144 9.41 -2.58 -7.38
N PRO A 145 9.57 -3.84 -6.93
CA PRO A 145 8.42 -4.74 -6.82
C PRO A 145 7.31 -4.20 -5.91
N TRP A 146 7.65 -3.49 -4.83
CA TRP A 146 6.66 -2.85 -3.94
C TRP A 146 5.94 -1.68 -4.61
N LEU A 147 6.62 -0.95 -5.49
CA LEU A 147 5.97 0.04 -6.34
C LEU A 147 4.98 -0.61 -7.31
N GLY A 148 5.35 -1.75 -7.89
CA GLY A 148 4.43 -2.54 -8.73
C GLY A 148 3.19 -2.99 -7.95
N VAL A 149 3.38 -3.49 -6.72
CA VAL A 149 2.27 -3.87 -5.83
C VAL A 149 1.38 -2.67 -5.49
N LEU A 150 1.96 -1.51 -5.16
CA LEU A 150 1.20 -0.30 -4.87
C LEU A 150 0.43 0.21 -6.11
N ALA A 151 1.08 0.26 -7.27
CA ALA A 151 0.43 0.66 -8.53
C ALA A 151 -0.72 -0.29 -8.88
N GLY A 152 -0.50 -1.60 -8.75
CA GLY A 152 -1.54 -2.61 -8.92
C GLY A 152 -2.68 -2.45 -7.91
N ALA A 153 -2.38 -2.13 -6.66
CA ALA A 153 -3.40 -1.89 -5.63
C ALA A 153 -4.27 -0.67 -5.99
N VAL A 154 -3.65 0.45 -6.37
CA VAL A 154 -4.37 1.65 -6.82
C VAL A 154 -5.23 1.33 -8.04
N TRP A 155 -4.70 0.60 -9.01
CA TRP A 155 -5.44 0.16 -10.19
C TRP A 155 -6.68 -0.68 -9.83
N LEU A 156 -6.54 -1.65 -8.92
CA LEU A 156 -7.65 -2.51 -8.47
C LEU A 156 -8.70 -1.75 -7.63
N LEU A 157 -8.30 -0.68 -6.94
CA LEU A 157 -9.20 0.19 -6.21
C LEU A 157 -10.03 1.06 -7.15
N VAL A 158 -9.41 1.63 -8.19
CA VAL A 158 -10.13 2.49 -9.15
C VAL A 158 -10.95 1.69 -10.16
N THR A 159 -10.47 0.51 -10.56
CA THR A 159 -11.18 -0.34 -11.54
C THR A 159 -12.40 -1.03 -10.92
N PRO A 160 -13.53 -1.12 -11.65
CA PRO A 160 -14.72 -1.79 -11.15
C PRO A 160 -14.46 -3.30 -10.98
N THR A 161 -14.97 -3.88 -9.90
CA THR A 161 -15.02 -5.35 -9.73
C THR A 161 -16.08 -5.95 -10.67
N ARG A 162 -16.09 -7.28 -10.86
CA ARG A 162 -17.12 -7.94 -11.68
C ARG A 162 -18.52 -7.66 -11.13
N ALA A 163 -18.72 -7.76 -9.81
CA ALA A 163 -20.01 -7.48 -9.19
C ALA A 163 -20.47 -6.03 -9.43
N GLU A 164 -19.56 -5.06 -9.26
CA GLU A 164 -19.87 -3.64 -9.51
C GLU A 164 -20.14 -3.37 -10.99
N MET A 165 -19.38 -4.01 -11.88
CA MET A 165 -19.57 -3.96 -13.33
C MET A 165 -20.93 -4.52 -13.73
N LEU A 166 -21.30 -5.73 -13.27
CA LEU A 166 -22.58 -6.37 -13.58
C LEU A 166 -23.75 -5.54 -13.05
N GLN A 167 -23.64 -4.99 -11.84
CA GLN A 167 -24.65 -4.11 -11.26
C GLN A 167 -24.79 -2.80 -12.05
N TYR A 168 -23.67 -2.20 -12.46
CA TYR A 168 -23.66 -0.96 -13.24
C TYR A 168 -24.24 -1.19 -14.64
N LEU A 169 -23.74 -2.18 -15.37
CA LEU A 169 -24.19 -2.52 -16.72
C LEU A 169 -25.65 -2.97 -16.72
N GLY A 170 -26.08 -3.81 -15.77
CA GLY A 170 -27.49 -4.21 -15.64
C GLY A 170 -28.46 -3.05 -15.40
N ARG A 171 -27.98 -1.90 -14.89
CA ARG A 171 -28.77 -0.66 -14.74
C ARG A 171 -28.67 0.29 -15.93
N THR A 172 -27.60 0.20 -16.73
CA THR A 172 -27.24 1.22 -17.72
C THR A 172 -27.28 0.74 -19.17
N LEU A 173 -27.41 -0.57 -19.38
CA LEU A 173 -27.63 -1.17 -20.69
C LEU A 173 -29.11 -1.03 -21.09
N THR A 174 -29.38 -0.26 -22.14
CA THR A 174 -30.67 -0.24 -22.83
C THR A 174 -30.45 -0.27 -24.34
N GLY A 175 -30.71 -1.43 -24.95
CA GLY A 175 -30.68 -1.58 -26.41
C GLY A 175 -29.36 -1.13 -27.06
N TRP A 176 -29.44 -0.42 -28.19
CA TRP A 176 -28.29 -0.10 -29.06
C TRP A 176 -27.16 0.74 -28.44
N HIS A 177 -27.36 1.37 -27.27
CA HIS A 177 -26.35 2.18 -26.59
C HIS A 177 -25.92 1.53 -25.28
N CYS A 178 -24.70 1.01 -25.25
CA CYS A 178 -24.24 0.17 -24.15
C CYS A 178 -23.98 0.91 -22.82
N CYS A 179 -24.14 2.23 -22.80
CA CYS A 179 -24.12 3.08 -21.61
C CYS A 179 -25.03 4.29 -21.87
N HIS A 180 -26.12 4.43 -21.11
CA HIS A 180 -27.06 5.54 -21.25
C HIS A 180 -26.42 6.95 -21.17
N GLY A 181 -26.89 7.87 -22.02
CA GLY A 181 -27.15 9.27 -21.63
C GLY A 181 -25.99 10.27 -21.60
N THR A 182 -24.80 9.93 -22.09
CA THR A 182 -23.68 10.89 -22.17
C THR A 182 -23.20 11.02 -23.61
N ARG A 183 -23.03 12.26 -24.09
CA ARG A 183 -22.39 12.55 -25.39
C ARG A 183 -20.96 11.98 -25.47
N GLU A 184 -20.36 11.66 -24.32
CA GLU A 184 -19.02 11.13 -24.15
C GLU A 184 -19.05 9.89 -23.25
N VAL A 185 -18.37 8.82 -23.67
CA VAL A 185 -18.24 7.59 -22.90
C VAL A 185 -17.47 7.86 -21.61
N THR A 186 -18.14 7.73 -20.45
CA THR A 186 -17.49 7.92 -19.16
C THR A 186 -16.39 6.88 -18.92
N TRP A 187 -15.37 7.24 -18.13
CA TRP A 187 -14.29 6.32 -17.77
C TRP A 187 -14.82 5.03 -17.11
N GLN A 188 -15.87 5.14 -16.30
CA GLN A 188 -16.50 4.00 -15.64
C GLN A 188 -17.22 3.08 -16.65
N CYS A 189 -17.90 3.65 -17.65
CA CYS A 189 -18.50 2.88 -18.74
C CYS A 189 -17.42 2.14 -19.53
N ARG A 190 -16.37 2.85 -19.99
CA ARG A 190 -15.30 2.27 -20.79
C ARG A 190 -14.61 1.11 -20.09
N THR A 191 -14.20 1.30 -18.83
CA THR A 191 -13.52 0.26 -18.05
C THR A 191 -14.41 -0.92 -17.72
N SER A 192 -15.70 -0.70 -17.46
CA SER A 192 -16.68 -1.77 -17.26
C SER A 192 -16.89 -2.59 -18.54
N LEU A 193 -17.01 -1.92 -19.69
CA LEU A 193 -17.18 -2.58 -20.99
C LEU A 193 -15.92 -3.37 -21.40
N ASP A 194 -14.73 -2.78 -21.25
CA ASP A 194 -13.45 -3.43 -21.56
C ASP A 194 -13.18 -4.65 -20.65
N ARG A 195 -13.69 -4.63 -19.41
CA ARG A 195 -13.68 -5.81 -18.53
C ARG A 195 -14.69 -6.86 -19.00
N ALA A 196 -15.92 -6.45 -19.32
CA ALA A 196 -16.97 -7.36 -19.78
C ALA A 196 -16.56 -8.12 -21.05
N VAL A 197 -15.93 -7.45 -22.03
CA VAL A 197 -15.40 -8.10 -23.23
C VAL A 197 -14.32 -9.12 -22.87
N ARG A 198 -13.38 -8.80 -21.96
CA ARG A 198 -12.35 -9.75 -21.53
C ARG A 198 -12.94 -10.96 -20.79
N ASP A 199 -13.88 -10.74 -19.88
CA ASP A 199 -14.51 -11.82 -19.11
C ASP A 199 -15.36 -12.71 -20.03
N ALA A 200 -16.04 -12.14 -21.02
CA ALA A 200 -16.76 -12.88 -22.06
C ALA A 200 -15.82 -13.70 -22.97
N ARG A 201 -14.67 -13.15 -23.38
CA ARG A 201 -13.59 -13.91 -24.07
C ARG A 201 -13.06 -15.05 -23.21
N GLY A 202 -12.96 -14.82 -21.89
CA GLY A 202 -12.58 -15.82 -20.90
C GLY A 202 -13.63 -16.92 -20.66
N GLY A 203 -14.81 -16.82 -21.27
CA GLY A 203 -15.83 -17.87 -21.24
C GLY A 203 -16.96 -17.66 -20.24
N ASP A 204 -17.04 -16.49 -19.59
CA ASP A 204 -18.05 -16.25 -18.55
C ASP A 204 -19.49 -16.18 -19.11
N ALA A 205 -20.31 -17.16 -18.75
CA ALA A 205 -21.66 -17.29 -19.29
C ALA A 205 -22.59 -16.12 -18.92
N GLN A 206 -22.46 -15.56 -17.71
CA GLN A 206 -23.30 -14.44 -17.26
C GLN A 206 -22.92 -13.13 -17.95
N VAL A 207 -21.64 -12.97 -18.29
CA VAL A 207 -21.14 -11.77 -18.98
C VAL A 207 -21.41 -11.87 -20.48
N LYS A 208 -21.35 -13.07 -21.07
CA LYS A 208 -21.67 -13.29 -22.49
C LYS A 208 -23.08 -12.84 -22.87
N THR A 209 -24.08 -13.16 -22.04
CA THR A 209 -25.46 -12.69 -22.27
C THR A 209 -25.55 -11.18 -22.23
N LEU A 210 -24.84 -10.56 -21.29
CA LEU A 210 -24.82 -9.10 -21.10
C LEU A 210 -24.11 -8.37 -22.26
N VAL A 211 -23.07 -8.97 -22.83
CA VAL A 211 -22.34 -8.40 -23.97
C VAL A 211 -23.15 -8.55 -25.27
N ALA A 212 -23.92 -9.63 -25.44
CA ALA A 212 -24.79 -9.81 -26.61
C ALA A 212 -25.88 -8.73 -26.73
N ASP A 213 -26.33 -8.17 -25.60
CA ASP A 213 -27.27 -7.05 -25.58
C ASP A 213 -26.64 -5.71 -26.00
N CYS A 214 -25.32 -5.68 -26.24
CA CYS A 214 -24.53 -4.50 -26.59
C CYS A 214 -23.79 -4.71 -27.93
N PRO A 215 -24.28 -4.14 -29.05
CA PRO A 215 -23.68 -4.37 -30.37
C PRO A 215 -22.20 -3.96 -30.48
N VAL A 216 -21.80 -2.91 -29.75
CA VAL A 216 -20.41 -2.42 -29.74
C VAL A 216 -19.46 -3.38 -29.02
N ALA A 217 -19.91 -4.00 -27.92
CA ALA A 217 -19.11 -4.97 -27.19
C ALA A 217 -19.13 -6.34 -27.86
N GLU A 218 -20.25 -6.73 -28.47
CA GLU A 218 -20.35 -7.91 -29.33
C GLU A 218 -19.39 -7.82 -30.52
N ALA A 219 -19.31 -6.67 -31.20
CA ALA A 219 -18.36 -6.47 -32.30
C ALA A 219 -16.90 -6.67 -31.85
N ARG A 220 -16.53 -6.19 -30.66
CA ARG A 220 -15.19 -6.38 -30.09
C ARG A 220 -14.89 -7.82 -29.66
N LEU A 221 -15.92 -8.66 -29.44
CA LEU A 221 -15.71 -10.09 -29.17
C LEU A 221 -15.36 -10.88 -30.42
N GLY A 222 -15.82 -10.43 -31.59
CA GLY A 222 -15.54 -11.04 -32.89
C GLY A 222 -14.17 -10.69 -33.48
N GLU A 223 -13.50 -9.66 -32.95
CA GLU A 223 -12.08 -9.33 -33.19
C GLU A 223 -11.15 -10.19 -32.33
#